data_AF-K3YNA8-F1
#
_entry.id   AF-K3YNA8-F1
#
_cell.length_a   1.000
_cell.length_b   1.000
_cell.length_c   1.000
_cell.angle_alpha   90.00
_cell.angle_beta   90.00
_cell.angle_gamma   90.00
#
_symmetry.space_group_name_H-M   'P 1'
#
loop_
_entity.id
_entity.type
_entity.pdbx_description
1 polymer ?
#
loop_
_entity_poly.entity_id
_entity_poly.type
_entity_poly.pdbx_seq_one_letter_code
_entity_poly.pdbx_strand_id
1 'polypeptide(L)' 'MDVVTSVECYMKEHNVSAGVALAKIGSFVDDAWKTLNHALFEHRFHMMIFFLDQRDGYTNSKGLKETLESQFVKHIPL' A
#
# COMPACT_ATOMS: atom_id res chain seq x y z
N MET A 1 2.31 -19.25 14.87
CA MET A 1 3.00 -19.66 13.63
C MET A 1 2.98 -18.44 12.74
N ASP A 2 4.14 -18.00 12.26
CA ASP A 2 4.22 -16.78 11.44
C ASP A 2 3.53 -17.00 10.08
N VAL A 3 2.86 -15.97 9.56
CA VAL A 3 2.17 -16.06 8.26
C VAL A 3 3.20 -15.92 7.15
N VAL A 4 3.20 -16.87 6.20
CA VAL A 4 4.14 -16.85 5.08
C VAL A 4 3.94 -15.62 4.20
N THR A 5 5.03 -14.96 3.86
CA THR A 5 5.05 -13.77 3.02
C THR A 5 4.95 -14.13 1.53
N SER A 6 4.53 -13.16 0.71
CA SER A 6 4.52 -13.31 -0.75
C SER A 6 5.91 -13.60 -1.33
N VAL A 7 6.97 -13.09 -0.70
CA VAL A 7 8.37 -13.37 -1.08
C VAL A 7 8.70 -14.84 -0.83
N GLU A 8 8.35 -15.37 0.34
CA GLU A 8 8.61 -16.78 0.69
C GLU A 8 7.80 -17.75 -0.18
N CYS A 9 6.54 -17.42 -0.48
CA CYS A 9 5.73 -18.16 -1.44
C CYS A 9 6.40 -18.18 -2.82
N TYR A 10 6.83 -17.02 -3.33
CA TYR A 10 7.48 -16.91 -4.64
C TYR A 10 8.80 -17.67 -4.71
N MET A 11 9.63 -17.57 -3.66
CA MET A 11 10.87 -18.33 -3.54
C MET A 11 10.62 -19.83 -3.63
N LYS A 12 9.61 -20.32 -2.91
CA LYS A 12 9.26 -21.75 -2.87
C LYS A 12 8.69 -22.23 -4.21
N GLU A 13 7.79 -21.47 -4.82
CA GLU A 13 7.14 -21.83 -6.08
C GLU A 13 8.11 -21.87 -7.26
N HIS A 14 9.06 -20.94 -7.31
CA HIS A 14 9.99 -20.80 -8.42
C HIS A 14 11.41 -21.29 -8.13
N ASN A 15 11.66 -21.76 -6.90
CA ASN A 15 12.97 -22.21 -6.43
C ASN A 15 14.08 -21.18 -6.67
N VAL A 16 13.81 -19.92 -6.31
CA VAL A 16 14.71 -18.77 -6.51
C VAL A 16 15.20 -18.19 -5.18
N SER A 17 16.28 -17.40 -5.25
CA SER A 17 16.79 -16.67 -4.08
C SER A 17 15.84 -15.54 -3.66
N ALA A 18 15.95 -15.12 -2.40
CA ALA A 18 15.19 -14.00 -1.86
C ALA A 18 15.38 -12.70 -2.66
N GLY A 19 16.60 -12.43 -3.16
CA GLY A 19 16.87 -11.24 -3.97
C GLY A 19 16.10 -11.24 -5.30
N VAL A 20 15.99 -12.41 -5.95
CA VAL A 20 15.21 -12.57 -7.19
C VAL A 20 13.72 -12.44 -6.91
N ALA A 21 13.23 -13.06 -5.83
CA ALA A 21 11.84 -12.95 -5.42
C ALA A 21 11.45 -11.51 -5.06
N LEU A 22 12.28 -10.81 -4.29
CA LEU A 22 12.08 -9.41 -3.94
C LEU A 22 12.02 -8.50 -5.17
N ALA A 23 12.96 -8.67 -6.11
CA ALA A 23 12.95 -7.91 -7.35
C ALA A 23 11.67 -8.17 -8.16
N LYS A 24 11.18 -9.42 -8.19
CA LYS A 24 9.96 -9.75 -8.91
C LYS A 24 8.71 -9.17 -8.25
N ILE A 25 8.56 -9.34 -6.94
CA ILE A 25 7.43 -8.76 -6.20
C ILE A 25 7.45 -7.23 -6.30
N GLY A 26 8.63 -6.61 -6.23
CA GLY A 26 8.79 -5.17 -6.48
C GLY A 26 8.26 -4.76 -7.86
N SER A 27 8.59 -5.51 -8.91
CA SER A 27 8.06 -5.22 -10.26
C SER A 27 6.53 -5.32 -10.34
N PHE A 28 5.91 -6.27 -9.62
CA PHE A 28 4.45 -6.38 -9.58
C PHE A 28 3.80 -5.21 -8.85
N VAL A 29 4.40 -4.73 -7.76
CA VAL A 29 3.94 -3.55 -7.03
C VAL A 29 4.01 -2.32 -7.94
N ASP A 30 5.12 -2.11 -8.65
CA ASP A 30 5.28 -0.98 -9.57
C ASP A 30 4.25 -0.99 -10.70
N ASP A 31 3.99 -2.15 -11.30
CA ASP A 31 3.02 -2.28 -12.39
C ASP A 31 1.58 -2.12 -11.90
N ALA A 32 1.26 -2.63 -10.70
CA ALA A 32 -0.01 -2.36 -10.04
C ALA A 32 -0.18 -0.86 -9.74
N TRP A 33 0.89 -0.17 -9.34
CA TRP A 33 0.88 1.27 -9.09
C TRP A 33 0.60 2.08 -10.35
N LYS A 34 1.24 1.73 -11.47
CA LYS A 34 0.95 2.36 -12.79
C LYS A 34 -0.51 2.16 -13.18
N THR A 35 -1.03 0.95 -13.01
CA THR A 35 -2.42 0.61 -13.32
C THR A 35 -3.40 1.41 -12.47
N LEU A 36 -3.14 1.51 -11.15
CA LEU A 36 -3.95 2.32 -10.24
C LEU A 36 -3.91 3.79 -10.62
N ASN A 37 -2.73 4.35 -10.88
CA ASN A 37 -2.62 5.75 -11.29
C ASN A 37 -3.39 6.02 -12.58
N HIS A 38 -3.32 5.13 -13.56
CA HIS A 38 -4.11 5.23 -14.79
C HIS A 38 -5.61 5.23 -14.50
N ALA A 39 -6.08 4.26 -13.71
CA ALA A 39 -7.48 4.17 -13.30
C ALA A 39 -7.93 5.39 -12.47
N LEU A 40 -7.04 6.03 -11.71
CA LEU A 40 -7.32 7.24 -10.95
C LEU A 40 -7.52 8.48 -11.82
N PHE A 41 -6.76 8.57 -12.92
CA PHE A 41 -6.96 9.60 -13.93
C PHE A 41 -8.26 9.41 -14.71
N GLU A 42 -8.66 8.15 -14.94
CA GLU A 42 -9.91 7.81 -15.65
C GLU A 42 -11.15 7.84 -14.73
N HIS A 43 -10.99 7.46 -13.47
CA HIS A 43 -12.03 7.40 -12.43
C HIS A 43 -11.51 7.98 -11.11
N ARG A 44 -12.16 9.03 -10.60
CA ARG A 44 -11.82 9.80 -9.38
C ARG A 44 -11.77 8.99 -8.06
N PHE A 45 -10.88 8.01 -7.92
CA PHE A 45 -10.73 7.16 -6.72
C PHE A 45 -9.67 7.68 -5.73
N HIS A 46 -9.74 8.96 -5.38
CA HIS A 46 -8.72 9.66 -4.57
C HIS A 46 -8.41 9.02 -3.19
N MET A 47 -9.31 8.19 -2.64
CA MET A 47 -9.14 7.60 -1.31
C MET A 47 -8.02 6.55 -1.23
N MET A 48 -7.69 5.85 -2.32
CA MET A 48 -6.72 4.73 -2.29
C MET A 48 -5.30 5.19 -1.95
N ILE A 49 -4.93 6.43 -2.29
CA ILE A 49 -3.58 7.00 -2.09
C ILE A 49 -3.21 7.10 -0.61
N PHE A 50 -4.18 7.33 0.29
CA PHE A 50 -3.91 7.46 1.73
C PHE A 50 -3.47 6.15 2.39
N PHE A 51 -3.68 5.00 1.74
CA PHE A 51 -3.48 3.68 2.34
C PHE A 51 -2.27 2.92 1.79
N LEU A 52 -1.55 3.48 0.81
CA LEU A 52 -0.50 2.78 0.05
C LEU A 52 0.91 3.37 0.22
N ASP A 53 1.08 4.48 0.94
CA ASP A 53 2.39 4.87 1.48
C ASP A 53 2.85 3.74 2.42
N GLN A 54 4.15 3.42 2.48
CA GLN A 54 4.72 2.25 3.19
C GLN A 54 4.54 2.26 4.72
N ARG A 55 3.55 2.97 5.24
CA ARG A 55 3.10 2.98 6.62
C ARG A 55 1.90 2.06 6.74
N ASP A 56 1.76 1.39 7.88
CA ASP A 56 0.53 0.67 8.24
C ASP A 56 -0.63 1.67 8.37
N GLY A 57 -1.23 1.99 7.22
CA GLY A 57 -2.31 2.95 7.04
C GLY A 57 -3.66 2.44 7.55
N TYR A 58 -3.79 1.12 7.72
CA TYR A 58 -5.08 0.45 7.89
C TYR A 58 -5.29 -0.06 9.32
N THR A 59 -4.26 -0.60 9.97
CA THR A 59 -4.42 -1.29 11.25
C THR A 59 -4.13 -0.37 12.44
N ASN A 60 -3.07 0.43 12.37
CA ASN A 60 -2.65 1.29 13.48
C ASN A 60 -2.08 2.65 13.03
N SER A 61 -2.66 3.24 11.98
CA SER A 61 -2.19 4.50 11.40
C SER A 61 -2.51 5.70 12.27
N LYS A 62 -1.52 6.16 13.04
CA LYS A 62 -1.60 7.47 13.72
C LYS A 62 -1.84 8.62 12.73
N GLY A 63 -1.21 8.56 11.55
CA GLY A 63 -1.35 9.62 10.53
C GLY A 63 -2.76 9.70 9.92
N LEU A 64 -3.41 8.56 9.68
CA LEU A 64 -4.81 8.55 9.21
C LEU A 64 -5.74 9.10 10.29
N LYS A 65 -5.53 8.68 11.55
CA LYS A 65 -6.30 9.19 12.69
C LYS A 65 -6.17 10.71 12.82
N GLU A 66 -4.95 11.24 12.78
CA GLU A 66 -4.69 12.68 12.86
C GLU A 66 -5.33 13.45 11.69
N THR A 67 -5.30 12.88 10.49
CA THR A 67 -5.94 13.48 9.30
C THR A 67 -7.47 13.53 9.45
N LEU A 68 -8.08 12.44 9.90
CA LEU A 68 -9.53 12.38 10.15
C LEU A 68 -9.94 13.34 11.27
N GLU A 69 -9.16 13.42 12.34
CA GLU A 69 -9.39 14.36 13.42
C GLU A 69 -9.30 15.81 12.92
N SER A 70 -8.30 16.14 12.10
CA SER A 70 -8.15 17.50 11.56
C SER A 70 -9.24 17.90 10.58
N GLN A 71 -9.74 16.98 9.77
CA GLN A 71 -10.68 17.31 8.68
C GLN A 71 -12.15 17.22 9.11
N PHE A 72 -12.48 16.29 10.01
CA PHE A 72 -13.87 15.96 10.32
C PHE A 72 -14.24 16.15 11.79
N VAL A 73 -13.26 16.30 12.70
CA VAL A 73 -13.53 16.44 14.14
C VAL A 73 -13.18 17.83 14.66
N LYS A 74 -12.01 18.36 14.29
CA LYS A 74 -11.57 19.68 14.70
C LYS A 74 -12.15 20.72 13.75
N HIS A 75 -12.97 21.60 14.30
CA HIS A 75 -13.45 22.76 13.56
C HIS A 75 -12.28 23.69 13.25
N ILE A 76 -12.25 24.20 12.01
CA ILE A 76 -11.35 25.29 11.64
C ILE A 76 -11.77 26.51 12.50
N PRO A 77 -10.86 27.09 13.30
CA PRO A 77 -11.17 28.29 14.07
C PRO A 77 -11.62 29.41 13.12
N LEU A 78 -12.70 30.10 13.50
CA LEU A 78 -13.19 31.29 12.78
C LEU A 78 -12.23 32.48 12.95
#